data_AF-A0A359CRU3-F1
#
_entry.id   AF-A0A359CRU3-F1
#
_cell.length_a   1.000
_cell.length_b   1.000
_cell.length_c   1.000
_cell.angle_alpha   90.00
_cell.angle_beta   90.00
_cell.angle_gamma   90.00
#
_symmetry.space_group_name_H-M   'P 1'
#
loop_
_entity.id
_entity.type
_entity.pdbx_description
1 polymer ?
#
loop_
_entity_poly.entity_id
_entity_poly.type
_entity_poly.pdbx_seq_one_letter_code
_entity_poly.pdbx_strand_id
1 'polypeptide(L)'
;MNIVSNEQIYAQKNKIQEALKNKKNLMYYDMQIEKCSDIDENIIYRYFYSSPYDSLEFITLDVFNYAYAMKHKIFGVLTIIRDRVNIPESECGLPYGEVEIEDIIVREVEKSRIKLFINSAGIQNIDLCINYFENKYCIK
;
A
#
# COMPACT_ATOMS: atom_id res chain seq x y z
N MET A 1 -12.74 22.76 3.74
CA MET A 1 -11.95 21.51 3.89
C MET A 1 -12.89 20.45 4.43
N ASN A 2 -13.23 19.44 3.62
CA ASN A 2 -14.07 18.34 4.11
C ASN A 2 -13.24 17.51 5.09
N ILE A 3 -13.63 17.56 6.35
CA ILE A 3 -13.01 16.80 7.44
C ILE A 3 -13.46 15.35 7.26
N VAL A 4 -12.49 14.47 7.02
CA VAL A 4 -12.77 13.03 6.87
C VAL A 4 -12.94 12.47 8.28
N SER A 5 -14.13 12.00 8.68
CA SER A 5 -14.33 11.46 10.04
C SER A 5 -13.79 10.02 10.17
N ASN A 6 -13.66 9.51 11.40
CA ASN A 6 -13.37 8.07 11.62
C ASN A 6 -14.38 7.17 10.87
N GLU A 7 -15.64 7.58 10.76
CA GLU A 7 -16.67 6.88 9.97
C GLU A 7 -16.31 6.81 8.49
N GLN A 8 -15.63 7.82 7.94
CA GLN A 8 -15.16 7.79 6.57
C GLN A 8 -14.00 6.80 6.41
N ILE A 9 -13.08 6.69 7.38
CA ILE A 9 -12.04 5.64 7.37
C ILE A 9 -12.67 4.24 7.47
N TYR A 10 -13.65 4.05 8.35
CA TYR A 10 -14.41 2.79 8.43
C TYR A 10 -15.20 2.51 7.14
N ALA A 11 -15.75 3.54 6.48
CA ALA A 11 -16.38 3.39 5.18
C ALA A 11 -15.37 3.03 4.07
N GLN A 12 -14.10 3.46 4.21
CA GLN A 12 -13.03 3.01 3.31
C GLN A 12 -12.72 1.52 3.49
N LYS A 13 -12.86 0.94 4.69
CA LYS A 13 -12.66 -0.51 4.90
C LYS A 13 -13.49 -1.34 3.92
N ASN A 14 -14.79 -1.09 3.83
CA ASN A 14 -15.68 -1.84 2.93
C ASN A 14 -15.30 -1.64 1.46
N LYS A 15 -14.95 -0.40 1.06
CA LYS A 15 -14.52 -0.12 -0.32
C LYS A 15 -13.21 -0.84 -0.67
N ILE A 16 -12.26 -0.88 0.25
CA ILE A 16 -10.98 -1.59 0.08
C ILE A 16 -11.24 -3.10 -0.02
N GLN A 17 -12.06 -3.65 0.89
CA GLN A 17 -12.44 -5.06 0.84
C GLN A 17 -13.11 -5.42 -0.50
N GLU A 18 -14.04 -4.59 -0.98
CA GLU A 18 -14.68 -4.80 -2.28
C GLU A 18 -13.69 -4.71 -3.46
N ALA A 19 -12.72 -3.79 -3.41
CA ALA A 19 -11.66 -3.68 -4.42
C ALA A 19 -10.72 -4.89 -4.41
N LEU A 20 -10.52 -5.51 -3.24
CA LEU A 20 -9.59 -6.62 -3.05
C LEU A 20 -10.26 -8.00 -3.12
N LYS A 21 -11.59 -8.13 -3.03
CA LYS A 21 -12.29 -9.42 -2.81
C LYS A 21 -11.96 -10.53 -3.81
N ASN A 22 -11.55 -10.17 -5.03
CA ASN A 22 -11.23 -11.12 -6.09
C ASN A 22 -9.71 -11.39 -6.21
N LYS A 23 -8.89 -10.81 -5.35
CA LYS A 23 -7.43 -10.97 -5.38
C LYS A 23 -7.05 -12.36 -4.83
N LYS A 24 -6.12 -13.01 -5.51
CA LYS A 24 -5.64 -14.35 -5.14
C LYS A 24 -4.84 -14.27 -3.82
N ASN A 25 -5.05 -15.25 -2.95
CA ASN A 25 -4.39 -15.34 -1.63
C ASN A 25 -4.60 -14.10 -0.75
N LEU A 26 -5.75 -13.42 -0.88
CA LEU A 26 -6.09 -12.29 -0.02
C LEU A 26 -6.15 -12.74 1.46
N MET A 27 -5.31 -12.12 2.27
CA MET A 27 -5.33 -12.18 3.73
C MET A 27 -5.56 -10.76 4.27
N TYR A 28 -6.29 -10.69 5.37
CA TYR A 28 -6.64 -9.43 6.02
C TYR A 28 -6.38 -9.55 7.52
N TYR A 29 -5.73 -8.53 8.06
CA TYR A 29 -5.40 -8.43 9.46
C TYR A 29 -6.00 -7.15 10.04
N ASP A 30 -6.98 -7.33 10.93
CA ASP A 30 -7.52 -6.29 11.81
C ASP A 30 -6.66 -6.27 13.07
N MET A 31 -5.48 -5.67 12.98
CA MET A 31 -4.49 -5.68 14.06
C MET A 31 -4.34 -4.28 14.65
N GLN A 32 -4.29 -4.20 15.99
CA GLN A 32 -3.31 -3.31 16.62
C GLN A 32 -1.96 -4.01 16.42
N ILE A 33 -1.19 -3.60 15.43
CA ILE A 33 0.08 -4.26 15.09
C ILE A 33 1.00 -4.19 16.31
N GLU A 34 1.46 -5.34 16.80
CA GLU A 34 2.48 -5.39 17.86
C GLU A 34 3.75 -4.66 17.40
N LYS A 35 4.16 -3.70 18.22
CA LYS A 35 5.07 -2.60 17.90
C LYS A 35 6.40 -3.05 17.29
N CYS A 36 6.65 -2.66 16.04
CA CYS A 36 7.95 -2.81 15.39
C CYS A 36 8.54 -1.48 14.89
N SER A 37 7.72 -0.43 14.68
CA SER A 37 8.15 0.92 14.32
C SER A 37 7.08 1.98 14.61
N ASP A 38 7.45 3.27 14.62
CA ASP A 38 6.52 4.41 14.78
C ASP A 38 5.44 4.47 13.68
N ILE A 39 5.72 3.89 12.50
CA ILE A 39 4.76 3.80 11.39
C ILE A 39 3.77 2.67 11.64
N ASP A 40 4.24 1.53 12.13
CA ASP A 40 3.41 0.35 12.38
C ASP A 40 2.35 0.58 13.47
N GLU A 41 2.64 1.43 14.46
CA GLU A 41 1.67 1.81 15.52
C GLU A 41 0.43 2.51 14.96
N ASN A 42 0.54 3.07 13.76
CA ASN A 42 -0.53 3.82 13.14
C ASN A 42 -1.34 3.01 12.14
N ILE A 43 -0.98 1.75 11.89
CA ILE A 43 -1.72 0.88 10.97
C ILE A 43 -2.96 0.31 11.68
N ILE A 44 -4.12 0.53 11.07
CA ILE A 44 -5.40 -0.03 11.54
C ILE A 44 -5.80 -1.28 10.77
N TYR A 45 -5.40 -1.37 9.49
CA TYR A 45 -5.71 -2.49 8.62
C TYR A 45 -4.48 -2.82 7.77
N ARG A 46 -4.16 -4.11 7.68
CA ARG A 46 -3.17 -4.62 6.73
C ARG A 46 -3.83 -5.68 5.86
N TYR A 47 -3.81 -5.44 4.55
CA TYR A 47 -4.19 -6.43 3.55
C TYR A 47 -2.93 -6.98 2.89
N PHE A 48 -2.97 -8.26 2.55
CA PHE A 48 -1.89 -8.97 1.88
C PHE A 48 -2.49 -9.80 0.76
N TYR A 49 -1.94 -9.75 -0.44
CA TYR A 49 -2.40 -10.58 -1.56
C TYR A 49 -1.27 -10.83 -2.56
N SER A 50 -1.40 -11.87 -3.38
CA SER A 50 -0.42 -12.15 -4.45
C SER A 50 -0.55 -11.14 -5.59
N SER A 51 0.59 -10.76 -6.17
CA SER A 51 0.62 -9.97 -7.41
C SER A 51 -0.22 -10.66 -8.50
N PRO A 52 -0.92 -9.89 -9.35
CA PRO A 52 -1.75 -10.45 -10.41
C PRO A 52 -0.96 -11.13 -11.53
N TYR A 53 0.35 -10.89 -11.61
CA TYR A 53 1.19 -11.37 -12.71
C TYR A 53 2.26 -12.37 -12.26
N ASP A 54 2.77 -12.25 -11.03
CA ASP A 54 3.69 -13.22 -10.43
C ASP A 54 3.17 -13.66 -9.06
N SER A 55 2.85 -14.96 -8.93
CA SER A 55 2.32 -15.51 -7.69
C SER A 55 3.32 -15.59 -6.53
N LEU A 56 4.62 -15.43 -6.80
CA LEU A 56 5.68 -15.39 -5.80
C LEU A 56 5.92 -13.97 -5.27
N GLU A 57 5.42 -12.96 -5.97
CA GLU A 57 5.39 -11.58 -5.48
C GLU A 57 4.12 -11.34 -4.66
N PHE A 58 4.28 -10.63 -3.54
CA PHE A 58 3.16 -10.28 -2.67
C PHE A 58 3.10 -8.78 -2.45
N ILE A 59 1.87 -8.29 -2.38
CA ILE A 59 1.54 -6.89 -2.20
C ILE A 59 0.90 -6.72 -0.83
N THR A 60 1.35 -5.72 -0.08
CA THR A 60 0.68 -5.27 1.14
C THR A 60 -0.01 -3.94 0.91
N LEU A 61 -1.17 -3.76 1.53
CA LEU A 61 -1.83 -2.47 1.70
C LEU A 61 -2.00 -2.20 3.18
N ASP A 62 -1.25 -1.23 3.67
CA ASP A 62 -1.35 -0.74 5.04
C ASP A 62 -2.24 0.50 5.04
N VAL A 63 -3.26 0.53 5.89
CA VAL A 63 -4.14 1.69 6.06
C VAL A 63 -3.83 2.32 7.40
N PHE A 64 -3.57 3.62 7.41
CA PHE A 64 -3.22 4.34 8.64
C PHE A 64 -4.45 4.92 9.35
N ASN A 65 -4.33 5.09 10.66
CA ASN A 65 -5.32 5.78 11.47
C ASN A 65 -5.45 7.25 11.05
N TYR A 66 -6.60 7.84 11.38
CA TYR A 66 -6.94 9.20 10.95
C TYR A 66 -5.95 10.26 11.43
N ALA A 67 -5.51 10.17 12.69
CA ALA A 67 -4.64 11.17 13.30
C ALA A 67 -3.29 11.23 12.57
N TYR A 68 -2.70 10.06 12.30
CA TYR A 68 -1.48 9.94 11.51
C TYR A 68 -1.70 10.42 10.08
N ALA A 69 -2.78 9.95 9.44
CA ALA A 69 -3.06 10.26 8.06
C ALA A 69 -3.23 11.76 7.79
N MET A 70 -3.90 12.48 8.68
CA MET A 70 -4.07 13.93 8.54
C MET A 70 -2.78 14.70 8.82
N LYS A 71 -2.01 14.28 9.83
CA LYS A 71 -0.76 14.92 10.20
C LYS A 71 0.29 14.81 9.09
N HIS A 72 0.40 13.62 8.50
CA HIS A 72 1.42 13.30 7.50
C HIS A 72 0.93 13.39 6.06
N LYS A 73 -0.38 13.54 5.84
CA LYS A 73 -1.03 13.48 4.52
C LYS A 73 -0.84 12.15 3.78
N ILE A 74 -0.66 11.06 4.53
CA ILE A 74 -0.46 9.69 4.03
C ILE A 74 -1.55 8.81 4.64
N PHE A 75 -2.45 8.30 3.81
CA PHE A 75 -3.62 7.54 4.24
C PHE A 75 -3.36 6.03 4.27
N GLY A 76 -2.30 5.59 3.62
CA GLY A 76 -1.86 4.21 3.61
C GLY A 76 -0.62 4.01 2.75
N VAL A 77 -0.15 2.78 2.64
CA VAL A 77 1.01 2.41 1.84
C VAL A 77 0.74 1.11 1.10
N LEU A 78 0.91 1.13 -0.22
CA LEU A 78 1.04 -0.09 -1.00
C LEU A 78 2.52 -0.47 -1.08
N THR A 79 2.85 -1.72 -0.76
CA THR A 79 4.24 -2.21 -0.82
C THR A 79 4.32 -3.48 -1.65
N ILE A 80 5.34 -3.60 -2.49
CA ILE A 80 5.76 -4.86 -3.11
C ILE A 80 7.26 -5.05 -2.87
N ILE A 81 7.65 -6.30 -2.61
CA ILE A 81 9.05 -6.73 -2.60
C ILE A 81 9.22 -7.70 -3.75
N ARG A 82 10.16 -7.39 -4.65
CA ARG A 82 10.38 -8.14 -5.89
C ARG A 82 11.85 -8.27 -6.23
N ASP A 83 12.15 -9.06 -7.25
CA ASP A 83 13.49 -9.11 -7.84
C ASP A 83 13.95 -7.72 -8.26
N ARG A 84 15.27 -7.51 -8.14
CA ARG A 84 15.89 -6.20 -8.32
C ARG A 84 15.55 -5.63 -9.69
N VAL A 85 15.09 -4.38 -9.70
CA VAL A 85 14.74 -3.66 -10.94
C VAL A 85 15.34 -2.27 -10.98
N ASN A 86 15.94 -1.93 -12.12
CA ASN A 86 16.35 -0.56 -12.40
C ASN A 86 15.13 0.23 -12.87
N ILE A 87 14.42 0.86 -11.94
CA ILE A 87 13.33 1.79 -12.25
C ILE A 87 13.91 3.21 -12.19
N PRO A 88 13.86 3.99 -13.28
CA PRO A 88 14.39 5.35 -13.28
C PRO A 88 13.60 6.26 -12.31
N GLU A 89 14.32 7.05 -11.49
CA GLU A 89 13.78 7.94 -10.46
C GLU A 89 12.82 9.03 -10.99
N SER A 90 12.83 9.30 -12.30
CA SER A 90 12.04 10.35 -12.95
C SER A 90 10.51 10.14 -12.92
N GLU A 91 10.01 9.11 -12.24
CA GLU A 91 8.61 8.71 -12.23
C GLU A 91 7.91 8.80 -10.85
N CYS A 92 8.55 9.41 -9.85
CA CYS A 92 8.11 9.31 -8.44
C CYS A 92 7.01 10.30 -7.98
N GLY A 93 6.35 11.03 -8.89
CA GLY A 93 5.18 11.86 -8.57
C GLY A 93 3.92 11.36 -9.28
N LEU A 94 3.01 10.72 -8.56
CA LEU A 94 1.87 9.99 -9.13
C LEU A 94 0.55 10.55 -8.63
N PRO A 95 -0.56 10.42 -9.39
CA PRO A 95 -1.85 10.98 -8.98
C PRO A 95 -2.32 10.48 -7.60
N TYR A 96 -1.87 9.30 -7.20
CA TYR A 96 -2.30 8.62 -5.99
C TYR A 96 -1.31 8.73 -4.81
N GLY A 97 -0.13 9.31 -5.00
CA GLY A 97 0.87 9.35 -3.95
C GLY A 97 2.29 9.58 -4.41
N GLU A 98 3.19 9.53 -3.43
CA GLU A 98 4.64 9.54 -3.63
C GLU A 98 5.16 8.11 -3.66
N VAL A 99 6.14 7.84 -4.52
CA VAL A 99 6.78 6.52 -4.62
C VAL A 99 8.21 6.58 -4.10
N GLU A 100 8.52 5.61 -3.24
CA GLU A 100 9.86 5.35 -2.74
C GLU A 100 10.29 3.97 -3.20
N ILE A 101 11.51 3.87 -3.71
CA ILE A 101 12.12 2.62 -4.16
C ILE A 101 13.44 2.49 -3.41
N GLU A 102 13.61 1.38 -2.70
CA GLU A 102 14.83 1.06 -1.98
C GLU A 102 15.32 -0.34 -2.35
N ASP A 103 16.64 -0.48 -2.50
CA ASP A 103 17.29 -1.78 -2.59
C ASP A 103 17.43 -2.36 -1.19
N ILE A 104 16.94 -3.59 -1.00
CA ILE A 104 16.94 -4.30 0.28
C ILE A 104 17.56 -5.68 0.11
N ILE A 105 17.96 -6.30 1.23
CA ILE A 105 18.40 -7.70 1.26
C ILE A 105 17.38 -8.52 2.04
N VAL A 106 16.85 -9.57 1.42
CA VAL A 106 15.93 -10.52 2.05
C VAL A 106 16.55 -11.90 1.98
N ARG A 107 16.95 -12.45 3.15
CA ARG A 107 17.60 -13.77 3.26
C ARG A 107 18.79 -13.91 2.29
N GLU A 108 19.70 -12.95 2.34
CA GLU A 108 20.91 -12.89 1.49
C GLU A 108 20.66 -12.68 -0.01
N VAL A 109 19.41 -12.44 -0.43
CA VAL A 109 19.06 -12.12 -1.82
C VAL A 109 18.75 -10.64 -1.96
N GLU A 110 19.38 -9.97 -2.93
CA GLU A 110 19.06 -8.58 -3.30
C GLU A 110 17.66 -8.49 -3.91
N LYS A 111 16.87 -7.54 -3.40
CA LYS A 111 15.49 -7.28 -3.83
C LYS A 111 15.27 -5.78 -3.93
N SER A 112 14.26 -5.37 -4.69
CA SER A 112 13.75 -4.01 -4.64
C SER A 112 12.46 -3.99 -3.83
N ARG A 113 12.36 -3.07 -2.88
CA ARG A 113 11.10 -2.73 -2.21
C ARG A 113 10.57 -1.43 -2.79
N ILE A 114 9.34 -1.48 -3.26
CA ILE A 114 8.64 -0.34 -3.86
C ILE A 114 7.47 -0.01 -2.95
N LYS A 115 7.40 1.24 -2.47
CA LYS A 115 6.33 1.76 -1.62
C LYS A 115 5.61 2.88 -2.37
N LEU A 116 4.28 2.83 -2.41
CA LEU A 116 3.44 3.96 -2.81
C LEU A 116 2.73 4.49 -1.56
N PHE A 117 3.13 5.68 -1.12
CA PHE A 117 2.51 6.40 0.00
C PHE A 117 1.23 7.07 -0.49
N ILE A 118 0.09 6.46 -0.15
CA ILE A 118 -1.23 6.83 -0.65
C ILE A 118 -1.66 8.18 -0.09
N ASN A 119 -1.97 9.13 -0.98
CA ASN A 119 -2.54 10.43 -0.64
C ASN A 119 -4.10 10.36 -0.56
N SER A 120 -4.76 11.51 -0.41
CA SER A 120 -6.23 11.58 -0.34
C SER A 120 -6.93 11.08 -1.60
N ALA A 121 -6.36 11.30 -2.79
CA ALA A 121 -6.94 10.84 -4.05
C ALA A 121 -6.80 9.33 -4.22
N GLY A 122 -5.66 8.76 -3.79
CA GLY A 122 -5.42 7.32 -3.82
C GLY A 122 -6.36 6.55 -2.89
N ILE A 123 -6.66 7.06 -1.70
CA ILE A 123 -7.63 6.41 -0.81
C ILE A 123 -9.08 6.59 -1.27
N GLN A 124 -9.41 7.71 -1.93
CA GLN A 124 -10.76 7.93 -2.49
C GLN A 124 -11.06 7.03 -3.69
N ASN A 125 -10.03 6.69 -4.47
CA ASN A 125 -10.13 5.88 -5.69
C ASN A 125 -9.18 4.66 -5.58
N ILE A 126 -9.35 3.88 -4.52
CA ILE A 126 -8.37 2.86 -4.13
C ILE A 126 -8.22 1.72 -5.15
N ASP A 127 -9.29 1.39 -5.85
CA ASP A 127 -9.30 0.44 -6.97
C ASP A 127 -8.40 0.91 -8.11
N LEU A 128 -8.52 2.18 -8.51
CA LEU A 128 -7.66 2.77 -9.55
C LEU A 128 -6.21 2.88 -9.07
N CYS A 129 -6.01 3.24 -7.81
CA CYS A 129 -4.69 3.30 -7.18
C CYS A 129 -3.97 1.94 -7.20
N ILE A 130 -4.66 0.88 -6.78
CA ILE A 130 -4.15 -0.49 -6.81
C ILE A 130 -3.84 -0.91 -8.24
N ASN A 131 -4.79 -0.76 -9.17
CA ASN A 131 -4.60 -1.15 -10.56
C ASN A 131 -3.41 -0.42 -11.20
N TYR A 132 -3.25 0.87 -10.89
CA TYR A 132 -2.13 1.67 -11.35
C TYR A 132 -0.80 1.13 -10.79
N PHE A 133 -0.73 0.88 -9.49
CA PHE A 133 0.46 0.34 -8.82
C PHE A 133 0.85 -1.03 -9.41
N GLU A 134 -0.11 -1.94 -9.56
CA GLU A 134 0.10 -3.27 -10.11
C GLU A 134 0.63 -3.21 -11.54
N ASN A 135 -0.01 -2.45 -12.42
CA ASN A 135 0.38 -2.36 -13.83
C ASN A 135 1.78 -1.80 -14.03
N LYS A 136 2.22 -0.94 -13.11
CA LYS A 136 3.48 -0.22 -13.20
C LYS A 136 4.64 -0.95 -12.53
N TYR A 137 4.38 -1.57 -11.38
CA TYR A 137 5.43 -2.06 -10.48
C TYR A 137 5.44 -3.57 -10.26
N CYS A 138 4.50 -4.33 -10.84
CA CYS A 138 4.59 -5.79 -10.86
C CYS A 138 5.30 -6.28 -12.15
N ILE A 139 5.96 -7.44 -12.08
CA ILE A 139 6.50 -8.12 -13.28
C ILE A 139 5.33 -8.56 -14.17
N LYS A 140 5.46 -8.53 -15.50
CA LYS A 140 4.47 -9.11 -16.43
C LYS A 140 5.05 -10.33 -17.14
#